data_AF-A0A7C0XFB6-F1
#
_entry.id   AF-A0A7C0XFB6-F1
#
_cell.length_a   1.000
_cell.length_b   1.000
_cell.length_c   1.000
_cell.angle_alpha   90.00
_cell.angle_beta   90.00
_cell.angle_gamma   90.00
#
_symmetry.space_group_name_H-M   'P 1'
#
loop_
_entity.id
_entity.type
_entity.pdbx_description
1 polymer ?
#
loop_
_entity_poly.entity_id
_entity_poly.type
_entity_poly.pdbx_seq_one_letter_code
_entity_poly.pdbx_strand_id
1 'polypeptide(L)'
;MSEETEEKRSNVQDKEEAEQAEDVEKGVEEKPEEAAEAETEEELEEIGDIVEERIYTVPLREAWRTPRQRRTPRAVRILKSFIQRHMKPNSIIISNEVNEYIWKRGIQKPPRKVRVRALKDNDGKVIVRLAEGD
;
A
#
# COMPACT_ATOMS: atom_id res chain seq x y z
N MET A 1 6.16 -63.82 4.13
CA MET A 1 7.44 -63.15 3.82
C MET A 1 7.26 -62.05 2.76
N SER A 2 6.12 -61.35 2.73
CA SER A 2 5.85 -60.34 1.69
C SER A 2 5.22 -59.04 2.22
N GLU A 3 4.81 -59.00 3.50
CA GLU A 3 4.11 -57.83 4.07
C GLU A 3 5.06 -56.88 4.84
N GLU A 4 6.23 -57.33 5.31
CA GLU A 4 7.23 -56.47 5.98
C GLU A 4 8.05 -55.57 5.03
N THR A 5 7.93 -55.76 3.72
CA THR A 5 8.68 -54.99 2.71
C THR A 5 7.91 -53.78 2.16
N GLU A 6 6.59 -53.67 2.38
CA GLU A 6 5.79 -52.53 1.92
C GLU A 6 5.68 -51.42 2.97
N GLU A 7 5.57 -51.75 4.26
CA GLU A 7 5.51 -50.73 5.32
C GLU A 7 6.82 -49.93 5.47
N LYS A 8 7.97 -50.54 5.17
CA LYS A 8 9.26 -49.84 5.15
C LYS A 8 9.42 -48.86 3.97
N ARG A 9 8.63 -48.97 2.90
CA ARG A 9 8.69 -48.02 1.78
C ARG A 9 7.83 -46.78 2.02
N SER A 10 6.68 -46.93 2.68
CA SER A 10 5.82 -45.77 3.03
C SER A 10 6.51 -44.80 4.00
N ASN A 11 7.18 -45.31 5.04
CA ASN A 11 7.82 -44.47 6.07
C ASN A 11 9.15 -43.82 5.64
N VAL A 12 9.70 -44.20 4.47
CA VAL A 12 10.87 -43.53 3.86
C VAL A 12 10.41 -42.40 2.94
N GLN A 13 9.26 -42.57 2.27
CA GLN A 13 8.65 -41.56 1.40
C GLN A 13 8.15 -40.34 2.21
N ASP A 14 7.53 -40.57 3.37
CA ASP A 14 6.99 -39.48 4.22
C ASP A 14 8.09 -38.66 4.93
N LYS A 15 9.31 -39.22 5.07
CA LYS A 15 10.45 -38.52 5.65
C LYS A 15 11.21 -37.65 4.64
N GLU A 16 11.34 -38.09 3.39
CA GLU A 16 11.99 -37.31 2.34
C GLU A 16 11.15 -36.10 1.90
N GLU A 17 9.81 -36.18 1.95
CA GLU A 17 8.92 -35.02 1.68
C GLU A 17 8.94 -34.00 2.82
N ALA A 18 9.14 -34.42 4.07
CA ALA A 18 9.24 -33.51 5.21
C ALA A 18 10.59 -32.76 5.23
N GLU A 19 11.70 -33.42 4.88
CA GLU A 19 13.02 -32.77 4.77
C GLU A 19 13.11 -31.82 3.56
N GLN A 20 12.43 -32.14 2.45
CA GLN A 20 12.33 -31.21 1.30
C GLN A 20 11.40 -30.02 1.56
N ALA A 21 10.43 -30.14 2.47
CA ALA A 21 9.56 -29.03 2.85
C ALA A 21 10.30 -28.01 3.76
N GLU A 22 11.13 -28.48 4.69
CA GLU A 22 11.88 -27.57 5.58
C GLU A 22 13.04 -26.82 4.87
N ASP A 23 13.69 -27.42 3.86
CA ASP A 23 14.76 -26.75 3.11
C ASP A 23 14.23 -25.69 2.11
N VAL A 24 12.97 -25.82 1.68
CA VAL A 24 12.30 -24.81 0.84
C VAL A 24 11.79 -23.63 1.67
N GLU A 25 11.38 -23.84 2.93
CA GLU A 25 10.97 -22.73 3.81
C GLU A 25 12.16 -21.90 4.30
N LYS A 26 13.35 -22.48 4.47
CA LYS A 26 14.53 -21.73 4.95
C LYS A 26 15.33 -21.01 3.86
N GLY A 27 15.08 -21.31 2.58
CA GLY A 27 15.78 -20.71 1.44
C GLY A 27 15.16 -19.43 0.88
N VAL A 28 13.98 -19.02 1.36
CA VAL A 28 13.22 -17.89 0.77
C VAL A 28 13.26 -16.62 1.61
N GLU A 29 13.67 -16.70 2.89
CA GLU A 29 13.45 -15.58 3.83
C GLU A 29 14.57 -14.54 3.93
N GLU A 30 15.75 -14.67 3.31
CA GLU A 30 16.84 -13.71 3.63
C GLU A 30 17.43 -12.88 2.48
N LYS A 31 16.93 -12.91 1.23
CA LYS A 31 17.58 -12.12 0.15
C LYS A 31 16.75 -11.43 -0.95
N PRO A 32 15.55 -10.89 -0.68
CA PRO A 32 15.01 -9.85 -1.57
C PRO A 32 14.62 -8.52 -0.88
N GLU A 33 14.60 -8.44 0.45
CA GLU A 33 14.18 -7.21 1.15
C GLU A 33 15.25 -6.12 1.11
N GLU A 34 16.53 -6.48 1.24
CA GLU A 34 17.65 -5.53 1.33
C GLU A 34 17.90 -4.73 0.03
N ALA A 35 17.56 -5.29 -1.14
CA ALA A 35 17.67 -4.60 -2.43
C ALA A 35 16.48 -3.65 -2.69
N ALA A 36 15.29 -3.98 -2.16
CA ALA A 36 14.13 -3.09 -2.25
C ALA A 36 14.29 -1.90 -1.30
N GLU A 37 14.87 -2.11 -0.11
CA GLU A 37 15.11 -1.06 0.88
C GLU A 37 16.17 -0.05 0.41
N ALA A 38 17.26 -0.49 -0.22
CA ALA A 38 18.29 0.39 -0.77
C ALA A 38 17.77 1.30 -1.91
N GLU A 39 16.93 0.77 -2.80
CA GLU A 39 16.27 1.57 -3.85
C GLU A 39 15.25 2.58 -3.26
N THR A 40 14.66 2.25 -2.11
CA THR A 40 13.70 3.12 -1.41
C THR A 40 14.41 4.24 -0.63
N GLU A 41 15.62 3.98 -0.12
CA GLU A 41 16.45 4.97 0.58
C GLU A 41 17.07 5.99 -0.38
N GLU A 42 17.55 5.57 -1.56
CA GLU A 42 18.06 6.48 -2.59
C GLU A 42 16.95 7.43 -3.12
N GLU A 43 15.69 6.96 -3.18
CA GLU A 43 14.53 7.78 -3.56
C GLU A 43 14.14 8.82 -2.48
N LEU A 44 14.51 8.59 -1.21
CA LEU A 44 14.28 9.52 -0.08
C LEU A 44 15.33 10.65 -0.04
N GLU A 45 16.57 10.40 -0.49
CA GLU A 45 17.63 11.41 -0.57
C GLU A 45 17.47 12.34 -1.78
N GLU A 46 16.81 11.89 -2.86
CA GLU A 46 16.43 12.73 -4.01
C GLU A 46 15.25 13.67 -3.75
N ILE A 47 14.59 13.59 -2.57
CA ILE A 47 13.55 14.54 -2.16
C ILE A 47 14.22 15.86 -1.78
N GLY A 48 14.68 16.60 -2.79
CA GLY A 48 15.27 17.92 -2.66
C GLY A 48 14.32 18.87 -1.92
N ASP A 49 14.79 19.39 -0.79
CA ASP A 49 14.14 20.26 0.19
C ASP A 49 12.61 20.30 0.15
N ILE A 50 11.98 19.68 1.14
CA ILE A 50 10.53 19.81 1.38
C ILE A 50 10.22 21.29 1.63
N VAL A 51 9.61 21.93 0.64
CA VAL A 51 9.34 23.38 0.66
C VAL A 51 8.16 23.69 1.56
N GLU A 52 7.14 22.82 1.55
CA GLU A 52 5.89 23.10 2.24
C GLU A 52 5.18 21.83 2.69
N GLU A 53 5.01 21.70 4.00
CA GLU A 53 4.16 20.69 4.63
C GLU A 53 2.86 21.34 5.11
N ARG A 54 1.72 20.78 4.69
CA ARG A 54 0.41 21.22 5.18
C ARG A 54 -0.49 20.03 5.49
N ILE A 55 -1.20 20.13 6.61
CA ILE A 55 -2.22 19.15 7.00
C ILE A 55 -3.59 19.71 6.60
N TYR A 56 -4.30 18.96 5.76
CA TYR A 56 -5.65 19.31 5.31
C TYR A 56 -6.67 18.29 5.80
N THR A 57 -7.88 18.77 6.09
CA THR A 57 -9.05 17.90 6.24
C THR A 57 -9.88 17.99 4.98
N VAL A 58 -9.89 16.92 4.18
CA VAL A 58 -10.56 16.89 2.88
C VAL A 58 -12.00 16.40 3.04
N PRO A 59 -13.02 17.22 2.70
CA PRO A 59 -14.40 16.78 2.76
C PRO A 59 -14.78 15.97 1.51
N LEU A 60 -15.14 14.70 1.70
CA LEU A 60 -15.58 13.80 0.63
C LEU A 60 -17.11 13.76 0.47
N ARG A 61 -17.83 14.76 1.02
CA ARG A 61 -19.30 14.82 0.98
C ARG A 61 -19.85 14.72 -0.44
N GLU A 62 -19.13 15.25 -1.43
CA GLU A 62 -19.57 15.27 -2.82
C GLU A 62 -19.61 13.87 -3.45
N ALA A 63 -18.79 12.93 -2.95
CA ALA A 63 -18.83 11.54 -3.40
C ALA A 63 -20.20 10.90 -3.18
N TRP A 64 -20.96 11.37 -2.18
CA TRP A 64 -22.27 10.82 -1.83
C TRP A 64 -23.39 11.23 -2.77
N ARG A 65 -23.18 12.26 -3.61
CA ARG A 65 -24.12 12.66 -4.67
C ARG A 65 -24.13 11.65 -5.82
N THR A 66 -23.06 10.89 -5.99
CA THR A 66 -22.90 9.91 -7.06
C THR A 66 -23.60 8.58 -6.68
N PRO A 67 -24.09 7.79 -7.67
CA PRO A 67 -24.60 6.44 -7.43
C PRO A 67 -23.66 5.58 -6.60
N ARG A 68 -24.23 4.68 -5.80
CA ARG A 68 -23.52 3.89 -4.77
C ARG A 68 -22.27 3.18 -5.32
N GLN A 69 -22.33 2.64 -6.54
CA GLN A 69 -21.25 1.87 -7.13
C GLN A 69 -20.05 2.72 -7.60
N ARG A 70 -20.14 4.05 -7.61
CA ARG A 70 -19.06 4.93 -8.10
C ARG A 70 -18.56 5.92 -7.06
N ARG A 71 -18.93 5.73 -5.78
CA ARG A 71 -18.63 6.70 -4.72
C ARG A 71 -17.15 6.74 -4.35
N THR A 72 -16.53 5.59 -4.07
CA THR A 72 -15.11 5.54 -3.69
C THR A 72 -14.19 6.02 -4.84
N PRO A 73 -14.37 5.59 -6.10
CA PRO A 73 -13.64 6.17 -7.23
C PRO A 73 -13.87 7.68 -7.42
N ARG A 74 -15.04 8.20 -7.02
CA ARG A 74 -15.32 9.64 -7.05
C ARG A 74 -14.60 10.36 -5.89
N ALA A 75 -14.52 9.75 -4.72
CA ALA A 75 -13.80 10.28 -3.57
C ALA A 75 -12.31 10.52 -3.87
N VAL A 76 -11.64 9.55 -4.52
CA VAL A 76 -10.24 9.70 -4.94
C VAL A 76 -10.08 10.86 -5.93
N ARG A 77 -11.02 11.04 -6.86
CA ARG A 77 -11.00 12.21 -7.77
C ARG A 77 -11.17 13.53 -7.03
N ILE A 78 -12.07 13.59 -6.04
CA ILE A 78 -12.27 14.79 -5.22
C ILE A 78 -10.99 15.11 -4.45
N LEU A 79 -10.30 14.11 -3.90
CA LEU A 79 -9.01 14.30 -3.24
C LEU A 79 -7.97 14.91 -4.20
N LYS A 80 -7.82 14.35 -5.41
CA LYS A 80 -6.94 14.91 -6.44
C LYS A 80 -7.29 16.35 -6.78
N SER A 81 -8.56 16.65 -7.03
CA SER A 81 -9.02 18.02 -7.34
C SER A 81 -8.81 18.99 -6.17
N PHE A 82 -8.95 18.52 -4.93
CA PHE A 82 -8.69 19.34 -3.74
C PHE A 82 -7.24 19.76 -3.67
N ILE A 83 -6.31 18.82 -3.83
CA ILE A 83 -4.87 19.10 -3.81
C ILE A 83 -4.49 20.01 -4.99
N GLN A 84 -5.05 19.73 -6.17
CA GLN A 84 -4.82 20.54 -7.37
C GLN A 84 -5.22 22.00 -7.18
N ARG A 85 -6.32 22.26 -6.47
CA ARG A 85 -6.79 23.62 -6.18
C ARG A 85 -5.89 24.36 -5.18
N HIS A 86 -5.41 23.69 -4.14
CA HIS A 86 -4.70 24.36 -3.03
C HIS A 86 -3.20 24.53 -3.28
N MET A 87 -2.54 23.48 -3.77
CA MET A 87 -1.07 23.49 -3.90
C MET A 87 -0.60 23.67 -5.35
N LYS A 88 -1.52 23.57 -6.32
CA LYS A 88 -1.24 23.66 -7.77
C LYS A 88 -0.01 22.84 -8.18
N PRO A 89 0.01 21.52 -7.90
CA PRO A 89 1.12 20.65 -8.25
C PRO A 89 1.15 20.36 -9.75
N ASN A 90 2.35 20.03 -10.23
CA ASN A 90 2.56 19.49 -11.57
C ASN A 90 2.17 18.00 -11.63
N SER A 91 2.56 17.24 -10.59
CA SER A 91 2.25 15.82 -10.45
C SER A 91 1.79 15.49 -9.03
N ILE A 92 0.85 14.55 -8.90
CA ILE A 92 0.24 14.14 -7.63
C ILE A 92 0.47 12.65 -7.43
N ILE A 93 1.20 12.31 -6.38
CA ILE A 93 1.43 10.93 -5.95
C ILE A 93 0.63 10.72 -4.67
N ILE A 94 -0.25 9.73 -4.68
CA ILE A 94 -1.08 9.37 -3.52
C ILE A 94 -0.49 8.10 -2.94
N SER A 95 -0.16 8.12 -1.64
CA SER A 95 0.32 6.92 -0.97
C SER A 95 -0.77 5.83 -0.93
N ASN A 96 -0.33 4.58 -0.90
CA ASN A 96 -1.26 3.44 -0.81
C ASN A 96 -2.11 3.48 0.47
N GLU A 97 -1.56 3.94 1.58
CA GLU A 97 -2.26 4.11 2.86
C GLU A 97 -3.54 4.97 2.72
N VAL A 98 -3.45 6.10 2.01
CA VAL A 98 -4.59 6.99 1.80
C VAL A 98 -5.64 6.31 0.93
N ASN A 99 -5.20 5.57 -0.08
CA ASN A 99 -6.10 4.80 -0.93
C ASN A 99 -6.82 3.72 -0.11
N GLU A 100 -6.10 2.88 0.62
CA GLU A 100 -6.66 1.84 1.49
C GLU A 100 -7.62 2.40 2.52
N TYR A 101 -7.30 3.54 3.15
CA TYR A 101 -8.20 4.21 4.08
C TYR A 101 -9.53 4.60 3.41
N ILE A 102 -9.48 5.13 2.19
CA ILE A 102 -10.66 5.48 1.41
C ILE A 102 -11.46 4.23 1.01
N TRP A 103 -10.80 3.11 0.75
CA TRP A 103 -11.40 1.83 0.35
C TRP A 103 -11.77 0.91 1.52
N LYS A 104 -11.44 1.25 2.78
CA LYS A 104 -11.65 0.41 3.99
C LYS A 104 -13.06 -0.15 4.15
N ARG A 105 -14.09 0.56 3.68
CA ARG A 105 -15.52 0.16 3.76
C ARG A 105 -16.11 -0.25 2.39
N GLY A 106 -15.25 -0.50 1.40
CA GLY A 106 -15.59 -0.85 0.03
C GLY A 106 -16.08 0.32 -0.83
N ILE A 107 -16.59 -0.01 -2.02
CA ILE A 107 -16.92 0.97 -3.08
C ILE A 107 -18.12 1.89 -2.77
N GLN A 108 -19.00 1.45 -1.86
CA GLN A 108 -20.29 2.10 -1.60
C GLN A 108 -20.28 3.13 -0.47
N LYS A 109 -19.34 3.02 0.46
CA LYS A 109 -19.35 3.77 1.72
C LYS A 109 -17.98 4.39 2.01
N PRO A 110 -17.44 5.26 1.13
CA PRO A 110 -16.20 5.96 1.44
C PRO A 110 -16.34 6.81 2.71
N PRO A 111 -15.24 7.06 3.46
CA PRO A 111 -15.22 8.01 4.57
C PRO A 111 -15.77 9.39 4.17
N ARG A 112 -16.36 10.12 5.12
CA ARG A 112 -16.96 11.45 4.86
C ARG A 112 -15.91 12.57 4.86
N LYS A 113 -14.84 12.39 5.62
CA LYS A 113 -13.69 13.28 5.75
C LYS A 113 -12.43 12.39 5.78
N VAL A 114 -11.33 12.90 5.28
CA VAL A 114 -10.00 12.28 5.40
C VAL A 114 -9.02 13.39 5.75
N ARG A 115 -8.25 13.20 6.82
CA ARG A 115 -7.15 14.08 7.19
C ARG A 115 -5.88 13.60 6.48
N VAL A 116 -5.25 14.52 5.79
CA VAL A 116 -4.18 14.20 4.84
C VAL A 116 -3.05 15.18 5.05
N ARG A 117 -1.84 14.64 5.18
CA ARG A 117 -0.59 15.41 5.14
C ARG A 117 -0.15 15.48 3.69
N ALA A 118 0.05 16.69 3.18
CA ALA A 118 0.50 16.90 1.83
C ALA A 118 1.87 17.59 1.87
N LEU A 119 2.85 16.93 1.27
CA LEU A 119 4.25 17.35 1.19
C LEU A 119 4.49 17.86 -0.22
N LYS A 120 5.03 19.06 -0.36
CA LYS A 120 5.38 19.64 -1.65
C LYS A 120 6.90 19.72 -1.80
N ASP A 121 7.38 19.15 -2.90
CA ASP A 121 8.79 19.17 -3.28
C ASP A 121 9.09 20.39 -4.19
N ASN A 122 10.37 20.72 -4.33
CA ASN A 122 10.83 21.81 -5.20
C ASN A 122 10.39 21.64 -6.67
N ASP A 123 10.35 20.40 -7.18
CA ASP A 123 9.91 20.08 -8.54
C ASP A 123 8.39 20.23 -8.76
N GLY A 124 7.66 20.63 -7.72
CA GLY A 124 6.20 20.77 -7.76
C GLY A 124 5.47 19.42 -7.78
N LYS A 125 6.16 18.34 -7.42
CA LYS A 125 5.54 17.06 -7.05
C LYS A 125 4.91 17.21 -5.68
N VAL A 126 3.75 16.56 -5.49
CA VAL A 126 3.08 16.52 -4.20
C VAL A 126 2.81 15.09 -3.80
N ILE A 127 3.34 14.72 -2.63
CA ILE A 127 3.15 13.42 -2.00
C ILE A 127 2.07 13.57 -0.92
N VAL A 128 1.11 12.68 -0.96
CA VAL A 128 -0.10 12.72 -0.14
C VAL A 128 -0.10 11.52 0.79
N ARG A 129 0.04 11.76 2.10
CA ARG A 129 0.08 10.73 3.15
C ARG A 129 -1.09 10.86 4.12
N LEU A 130 -1.43 9.78 4.82
CA LEU A 130 -2.49 9.80 5.83
C LEU A 130 -1.98 10.56 7.06
N ALA A 131 -2.81 11.44 7.63
CA ALA A 131 -2.46 12.11 8.88
C ALA A 131 -2.96 11.29 10.07
N GLU A 132 -2.14 11.15 11.10
CA GLU A 132 -2.49 10.42 12.33
C GLU A 132 -3.68 11.11 13.04
N GLY A 133 -4.78 10.37 13.20
CA GLY A 133 -5.93 10.78 14.03
C GLY A 133 -7.30 10.68 13.34
N ASP A 134 -7.59 9.55 12.68
CA ASP A 134 -8.82 9.28 11.90
C ASP A 134 -9.24 7.79 11.96
#